data_AF-A0A9C7PUY0-F1
#
_entry.id   AF-A0A9C7PUY0-F1
#
_cell.length_a   1.000
_cell.length_b   1.000
_cell.length_c   1.000
_cell.angle_alpha   90.00
_cell.angle_beta   90.00
_cell.angle_gamma   90.00
#
_symmetry.space_group_name_H-M   'P 1'
#
loop_
_entity.id
_entity.type
_entity.pdbx_description
1 polymer ?
#
loop_
_entity_poly.entity_id
_entity_poly.type
_entity_poly.pdbx_seq_one_letter_code
_entity_poly.pdbx_strand_id
1 'polypeptide(L)'
;MFVFVYGTLRNACKKYRKFLDFQVPDVLDKYAVDRGLATLSGYHMWDLGSYPGIFPVAPKEENVVTGELFSFEADVSDLLLSTLDDYEGCHPSVALPHEYERVTEIVFSSEEQEYVNSWIYRLTTPPPSTYPVIVSGDYSIFLSSKYQLRT
;
A
#
# COMPACT_ATOMS: atom_id res chain seq x y z
N MET A 1 2.79 -15.33 7.62
CA MET A 1 1.69 -14.45 7.19
C MET A 1 2.24 -13.42 6.22
N PHE A 2 1.39 -12.73 5.44
CA PHE A 2 1.84 -11.76 4.44
C PHE A 2 1.08 -10.44 4.52
N VAL A 3 1.78 -9.34 4.20
CA VAL A 3 1.19 -8.01 3.97
C VAL A 3 1.76 -7.44 2.68
N PHE A 4 0.89 -6.89 1.83
CA PHE A 4 1.24 -6.25 0.59
C PHE A 4 1.04 -4.74 0.73
N VAL A 5 2.10 -3.99 0.44
CA VAL A 5 2.10 -2.53 0.54
C VAL A 5 2.43 -1.91 -0.81
N TYR A 6 1.65 -0.90 -1.22
CA TYR A 6 1.76 -0.27 -2.54
C TYR A 6 2.19 1.20 -2.47
N GLY A 7 2.26 1.78 -1.27
CA GLY A 7 2.49 3.21 -1.05
C GLY A 7 3.73 3.56 -0.23
N THR A 8 3.57 4.51 0.70
CA THR A 8 4.62 5.12 1.52
C THR A 8 5.40 4.14 2.40
N LEU A 9 4.80 3.00 2.74
CA LEU A 9 5.44 1.89 3.45
C LEU A 9 6.51 1.16 2.61
N ARG A 10 6.46 1.22 1.28
CA ARG A 10 7.43 0.54 0.40
C ARG A 10 8.87 0.99 0.61
N ASN A 11 9.80 0.04 0.50
CA ASN A 11 11.24 0.25 0.39
C ASN A 11 11.58 1.19 -0.76
N ALA A 12 10.99 1.00 -1.94
CA ALA A 12 11.16 1.89 -3.09
C ALA A 12 10.76 3.36 -2.82
N CYS A 13 9.90 3.61 -1.82
CA CYS A 13 9.43 4.94 -1.46
C CYS A 13 10.24 5.61 -0.34
N LYS A 14 11.16 4.88 0.33
CA LYS A 14 11.94 5.39 1.48
C LYS A 14 12.64 6.72 1.22
N LYS A 15 13.26 6.88 0.06
CA LYS A 15 13.98 8.11 -0.31
C LYS A 15 13.09 9.37 -0.43
N TYR A 16 11.78 9.17 -0.59
CA TYR A 16 10.81 10.27 -0.67
C TYR A 16 10.13 10.57 0.68
N ARG A 17 10.36 9.76 1.73
CA ARG A 17 9.76 9.97 3.06
C ARG A 17 10.08 11.34 3.67
N LYS A 18 11.22 11.94 3.29
CA LYS A 18 11.60 13.31 3.67
C LYS A 18 10.68 14.42 3.15
N PHE A 19 9.80 14.09 2.20
CA PHE A 19 8.80 15.01 1.64
C PHE A 19 7.39 14.77 2.19
N LEU A 20 7.24 13.85 3.15
CA LEU A 20 5.97 13.55 3.81
C LEU A 20 5.86 14.39 5.08
N ASP A 21 4.64 14.83 5.38
CA ASP A 21 4.32 15.59 6.60
C ASP A 21 4.00 14.66 7.80
N PHE A 22 4.18 13.35 7.63
CA PHE A 22 3.93 12.33 8.66
C PHE A 22 5.06 11.30 8.70
N GLN A 23 5.21 10.66 9.85
CA GLN A 23 6.24 9.65 10.08
C GLN A 23 5.74 8.27 9.64
N VAL A 24 6.49 7.62 8.76
CA VAL A 24 6.25 6.22 8.37
C VAL A 24 6.88 5.29 9.41
N PRO A 25 6.14 4.31 9.97
CA PRO A 25 6.70 3.39 10.96
C PRO A 25 7.77 2.47 10.33
N ASP A 26 8.68 1.98 11.18
CA ASP A 26 9.74 1.03 10.81
C ASP A 26 9.39 -0.42 11.15
N VAL A 27 8.10 -0.70 11.41
CA VAL A 27 7.61 -2.01 11.87
C VAL A 27 7.88 -3.13 10.86
N LEU A 28 7.78 -2.83 9.55
CA LEU A 28 8.13 -3.78 8.49
C LEU A 28 9.63 -4.08 8.47
N ASP A 29 10.47 -3.07 8.70
CA ASP A 29 11.92 -3.24 8.73
C ASP A 29 12.39 -4.07 9.94
N LYS A 30 11.62 -4.04 11.03
CA LYS A 30 11.94 -4.74 12.29
C LYS A 30 11.40 -6.17 12.35
N TYR A 31 10.21 -6.41 11.81
CA TYR A 31 9.43 -7.62 12.09
C TYR A 31 8.99 -8.38 10.85
N ALA A 32 9.34 -7.91 9.65
CA ALA A 32 9.00 -8.59 8.41
C ALA A 32 10.22 -8.81 7.51
N VAL A 33 10.08 -9.75 6.60
CA VAL A 33 11.07 -10.07 5.55
C VAL A 33 10.50 -9.61 4.23
N ASP A 34 11.23 -8.75 3.52
CA ASP A 34 10.93 -8.33 2.16
C ASP A 34 11.00 -9.54 1.21
N ARG A 35 9.92 -9.79 0.48
CA ARG A 35 9.77 -10.87 -0.53
C ARG A 35 9.74 -10.33 -1.95
N GLY A 36 10.11 -9.07 -2.14
CA GLY A 36 10.21 -8.42 -3.44
C GLY A 36 8.88 -7.93 -3.98
N LEU A 37 8.84 -7.72 -5.29
CA LEU A 37 7.70 -7.12 -5.96
C LEU A 37 6.52 -8.09 -6.06
N ALA A 38 5.33 -7.54 -5.87
CA ALA A 38 4.08 -8.24 -6.13
C ALA A 38 3.08 -7.33 -6.85
N THR A 39 2.06 -7.95 -7.42
CA THR A 39 1.01 -7.27 -8.15
C THR A 39 -0.38 -7.63 -7.64
N LEU A 40 -1.26 -6.64 -7.59
CA LEU A 40 -2.65 -6.79 -7.22
C LEU A 40 -3.54 -6.31 -8.38
N SER A 41 -4.37 -7.21 -8.92
CA SER A 41 -5.26 -6.90 -10.03
C SER A 41 -6.64 -6.44 -9.56
N GLY A 42 -7.37 -5.70 -10.40
CA GLY A 42 -8.76 -5.29 -10.12
C GLY A 42 -8.87 -4.05 -9.23
N TYR A 43 -7.79 -3.30 -9.07
CA TYR A 43 -7.72 -2.06 -8.30
C TYR A 43 -7.13 -0.94 -9.15
N HIS A 44 -7.66 0.26 -8.99
CA HIS A 44 -7.01 1.49 -9.44
C HIS A 44 -6.26 2.14 -8.28
N MET A 45 -5.25 2.95 -8.60
CA MET A 45 -4.50 3.75 -7.64
C MET A 45 -4.73 5.23 -7.91
N TRP A 46 -4.91 6.03 -6.86
CA TRP A 46 -5.05 7.48 -6.90
C TRP A 46 -3.98 8.15 -6.06
N ASP A 47 -3.51 9.33 -6.49
CA ASP A 47 -2.70 10.22 -5.64
C ASP A 47 -3.64 11.04 -4.76
N LEU A 48 -3.59 10.83 -3.44
CA LEU A 48 -4.34 11.61 -2.47
C LEU A 48 -3.55 12.83 -1.96
N GLY A 49 -2.44 13.16 -2.63
CA GLY A 49 -1.58 14.29 -2.32
C GLY A 49 -0.27 13.81 -1.68
N SER A 50 -0.32 13.36 -0.43
CA SER A 50 0.87 12.91 0.32
C SER A 50 1.02 11.39 0.37
N TYR A 51 0.00 10.64 -0.04
CA TYR A 51 -0.02 9.17 -0.05
C TYR A 51 -0.97 8.66 -1.14
N PRO A 52 -0.83 7.41 -1.58
CA PRO A 52 -1.74 6.82 -2.55
C PRO A 52 -2.89 6.09 -1.86
N GLY A 53 -4.02 5.98 -2.54
CA GLY A 53 -5.10 5.08 -2.15
C GLY A 53 -5.49 4.16 -3.30
N ILE A 54 -5.92 2.94 -2.98
CA ILE A 54 -6.50 2.02 -3.97
C ILE A 54 -7.97 1.76 -3.69
N PHE A 55 -8.75 1.58 -4.75
CA PHE A 55 -10.16 1.24 -4.68
C PHE A 55 -10.49 0.20 -5.77
N PRO A 56 -11.33 -0.81 -5.48
CA PRO A 56 -11.66 -1.85 -6.44
C PRO A 56 -12.40 -1.27 -7.65
N VAL A 57 -12.11 -1.84 -8.83
CA VAL A 57 -12.74 -1.46 -10.10
C VAL A 57 -13.38 -2.67 -10.78
N ALA A 58 -14.18 -2.41 -11.82
CA ALA A 58 -14.89 -3.47 -12.51
C ALA A 58 -13.88 -4.48 -13.13
N PRO A 59 -14.20 -5.80 -13.14
CA PRO A 59 -13.28 -6.86 -13.59
C PRO A 59 -12.78 -6.77 -15.03
N LYS A 60 -13.34 -5.87 -15.85
CA LYS A 60 -12.97 -5.71 -17.27
C LYS A 60 -11.80 -4.76 -17.48
N GLU A 61 -11.35 -4.07 -16.44
CA GLU A 61 -10.24 -3.15 -16.55
C GLU A 61 -8.92 -3.87 -16.23
N GLU A 62 -7.98 -3.85 -17.17
CA GLU A 62 -6.64 -4.43 -17.02
C GLU A 62 -5.76 -3.53 -16.14
N ASN A 63 -6.15 -3.34 -14.89
CA ASN A 63 -5.40 -2.54 -13.93
C ASN A 63 -4.69 -3.41 -12.92
N VAL A 64 -3.43 -3.06 -12.72
CA VAL A 64 -2.53 -3.75 -11.82
C VAL A 64 -1.87 -2.70 -10.93
N VAL A 65 -1.98 -2.91 -9.62
CA VAL A 65 -1.25 -2.17 -8.60
C VAL A 65 0.05 -2.91 -8.33
N THR A 66 1.18 -2.22 -8.48
CA THR A 66 2.50 -2.74 -8.13
C THR A 66 2.87 -2.31 -6.72
N GLY A 67 3.27 -3.27 -5.91
CA GLY A 67 3.72 -3.06 -4.54
C GLY A 67 4.83 -4.02 -4.17
N GLU A 68 5.09 -4.09 -2.87
CA GLU A 68 6.06 -5.00 -2.27
C GLU A 68 5.34 -5.94 -1.31
N LEU A 69 5.77 -7.19 -1.30
CA LEU A 69 5.24 -8.24 -0.44
C LEU A 69 6.18 -8.45 0.74
N PHE A 70 5.64 -8.46 1.95
CA PHE A 70 6.38 -8.73 3.16
C PHE A 70 5.81 -9.96 3.85
N SER A 71 6.66 -10.88 4.28
CA SER A 71 6.26 -12.01 5.13
C SER A 71 6.62 -11.73 6.59
N PHE A 72 5.77 -12.14 7.52
CA PHE A 72 6.03 -12.03 8.96
C PHE A 72 5.47 -13.24 9.72
N GLU A 73 6.05 -13.48 10.90
CA GLU A 73 5.68 -14.61 11.77
C GLU A 73 4.37 -14.34 12.53
N ALA A 74 3.70 -15.40 12.96
CA ALA A 74 2.41 -15.29 13.62
C ALA A 74 2.48 -14.61 15.00
N ASP A 75 3.60 -14.76 15.71
CA ASP A 75 3.83 -14.20 17.05
C ASP A 75 3.95 -12.67 17.06
N VAL A 76 4.42 -12.07 15.95
CA VAL A 76 4.51 -10.61 15.78
C VAL A 76 3.30 -9.99 15.08
N SER A 77 2.34 -10.82 14.65
CA SER A 77 1.19 -10.39 13.84
C SER A 77 0.40 -9.25 14.47
N ASP A 78 0.01 -9.37 15.74
CA ASP A 78 -0.82 -8.37 16.41
C ASP A 78 -0.09 -7.03 16.53
N LEU A 79 1.18 -7.05 16.92
CA LEU A 79 2.02 -5.84 17.01
C LEU A 79 2.17 -5.18 15.63
N LEU A 80 2.53 -5.97 14.62
CA LEU A 80 2.79 -5.47 13.27
C LEU A 80 1.52 -4.88 12.66
N LEU A 81 0.42 -5.64 12.68
CA LEU A 81 -0.81 -5.23 12.04
C LEU A 81 -1.49 -4.08 12.80
N SER A 82 -1.47 -4.06 14.14
CA SER A 82 -1.97 -2.92 14.92
C SER A 82 -1.19 -1.64 14.63
N THR A 83 0.13 -1.71 14.49
CA THR A 83 0.97 -0.54 14.17
C THR A 83 0.65 0.00 12.77
N LEU A 84 0.38 -0.89 11.82
CA LEU A 84 -0.02 -0.51 10.48
C LEU A 84 -1.46 0.05 10.46
N ASP A 85 -2.39 -0.54 11.21
CA ASP A 85 -3.76 -0.03 11.36
C ASP A 85 -3.77 1.38 11.96
N ASP A 86 -2.90 1.66 12.95
CA ASP A 86 -2.72 3.00 13.53
C ASP A 86 -2.19 3.99 12.49
N TYR A 87 -1.22 3.56 11.69
CA TYR A 87 -0.62 4.38 10.64
C TYR A 87 -1.59 4.72 9.51
N GLU A 88 -2.41 3.75 9.09
CA GLU A 88 -3.43 3.92 8.04
C GLU A 88 -4.73 4.54 8.60
N GLY A 89 -4.79 4.81 9.90
CA GLY A 89 -5.92 5.47 10.56
C GLY A 89 -7.18 4.62 10.67
N CYS A 90 -7.04 3.29 10.58
CA CYS A 90 -8.15 2.33 10.63
C CYS A 90 -8.14 1.41 11.86
N HIS A 91 -7.29 1.71 12.85
CA HIS A 91 -7.29 1.00 14.12
C HIS A 91 -8.66 1.10 14.82
N PRO A 92 -9.15 0.03 15.48
CA PRO A 92 -10.48 0.02 16.12
C PRO A 92 -10.73 1.10 17.18
N SER A 93 -9.68 1.72 17.71
CA SER A 93 -9.79 2.85 18.65
C SER A 93 -10.07 4.20 17.97
N VAL A 94 -9.87 4.30 16.65
CA VAL A 94 -10.12 5.51 15.86
C VAL A 94 -11.60 5.59 15.53
N ALA A 95 -12.20 6.77 15.72
CA ALA A 95 -13.62 7.00 15.42
C ALA A 95 -13.90 6.85 13.91
N LEU A 96 -15.05 6.27 13.59
CA LEU A 96 -15.54 6.14 12.22
C LEU A 96 -15.96 7.51 11.63
N PRO A 97 -15.93 7.68 10.29
CA PRO A 97 -15.49 6.70 9.28
C PRO A 97 -13.96 6.67 9.10
N HIS A 98 -13.41 5.49 8.79
CA HIS A 98 -12.01 5.34 8.41
C HIS A 98 -11.83 5.56 6.90
N GLU A 99 -10.72 6.20 6.50
CA GLU A 99 -10.37 6.37 5.09
C GLU A 99 -9.97 5.03 4.45
N TYR A 100 -9.19 4.24 5.20
CA TYR A 100 -8.76 2.89 4.82
C TYR A 100 -9.46 1.81 5.63
N GLU A 101 -9.49 0.60 5.08
CA GLU A 101 -9.77 -0.65 5.79
C GLU A 101 -8.70 -1.69 5.49
N ARG A 102 -8.41 -2.54 6.49
CA ARG A 102 -7.56 -3.73 6.29
C ARG A 102 -8.40 -4.91 5.83
N VAL A 103 -8.05 -5.48 4.69
CA VAL A 103 -8.72 -6.65 4.10
C VAL A 103 -7.70 -7.67 3.60
N THR A 104 -8.13 -8.90 3.35
CA THR A 104 -7.31 -9.93 2.68
C THR A 104 -7.59 -9.94 1.19
N GLU A 105 -6.53 -9.93 0.38
CA GLU A 105 -6.60 -10.08 -1.07
C GLU A 105 -5.56 -11.09 -1.58
N ILE A 106 -5.77 -11.59 -2.79
CA ILE A 106 -4.80 -12.43 -3.48
C ILE A 106 -3.90 -11.54 -4.33
N VAL A 107 -2.60 -11.59 -4.06
CA VAL A 107 -1.56 -10.90 -4.84
C VAL A 107 -0.69 -11.91 -5.57
N PHE A 108 -0.11 -11.52 -6.70
CA PHE A 108 0.84 -12.34 -7.43
C PHE A 108 2.28 -11.92 -7.07
N SER A 109 3.04 -12.83 -6.45
CA SER A 109 4.46 -12.64 -6.14
C SER A 109 5.31 -12.79 -7.39
N SER A 110 6.09 -11.77 -7.72
CA SER A 110 6.96 -11.81 -8.90
C SER A 110 8.22 -12.64 -8.65
N GLU A 111 8.75 -12.65 -7.43
CA GLU A 111 9.96 -13.42 -7.11
C GLU A 111 9.66 -14.92 -7.03
N GLU A 112 8.55 -15.29 -6.37
CA GLU A 112 8.18 -16.68 -6.14
C GLU A 112 7.29 -17.26 -7.25
N GLN A 113 6.81 -16.41 -8.18
CA GLN A 113 5.93 -16.77 -9.30
C GLN A 113 4.64 -17.48 -8.86
N GLU A 114 4.05 -17.05 -7.75
CA GLU A 114 2.86 -17.66 -7.15
C GLU A 114 1.83 -16.64 -6.65
N TYR A 115 0.60 -17.11 -6.46
CA TYR A 115 -0.47 -16.32 -5.84
C TYR A 115 -0.48 -16.51 -4.33
N VAL A 116 -0.43 -15.40 -3.59
CA VAL A 116 -0.32 -15.38 -2.13
C VAL A 116 -1.51 -14.61 -1.54
N ASN A 117 -2.14 -15.18 -0.52
CA ASN A 117 -3.13 -14.45 0.28
C ASN A 117 -2.41 -13.49 1.23
N SER A 118 -2.74 -12.21 1.15
CA SER A 118 -2.02 -11.14 1.84
C SER A 118 -2.98 -10.11 2.43
N TRP A 119 -2.60 -9.53 3.57
CA TRP A 119 -3.25 -8.34 4.08
C TRP A 119 -2.93 -7.14 3.18
N ILE A 120 -3.94 -6.33 2.89
CA ILE A 120 -3.81 -5.04 2.21
C ILE A 120 -4.61 -3.97 2.95
N TYR A 121 -4.30 -2.72 2.65
CA TYR A 121 -5.11 -1.57 3.05
C TYR A 121 -5.74 -0.98 1.80
N ARG A 122 -7.05 -0.74 1.78
CA ARG A 122 -7.73 -0.11 0.65
C ARG A 122 -8.67 0.97 1.13
N LEU A 123 -9.04 1.89 0.24
CA LEU A 123 -10.00 2.93 0.55
C LEU A 123 -11.39 2.32 0.79
N THR A 124 -12.11 2.86 1.77
CA THR A 124 -13.49 2.43 2.10
C THR A 124 -14.52 3.02 1.13
N THR A 125 -14.18 4.14 0.48
CA THR A 125 -15.05 4.83 -0.49
C THR A 125 -14.27 5.21 -1.75
N PRO A 126 -14.93 5.28 -2.93
CA PRO A 126 -14.26 5.67 -4.16
C PRO A 126 -13.76 7.13 -4.07
N PRO A 127 -12.52 7.43 -4.46
CA PRO A 127 -12.02 8.80 -4.51
C PRO A 127 -12.88 9.71 -5.39
N PRO A 128 -13.12 10.98 -4.98
CA PRO A 128 -13.64 12.01 -5.86
C PRO A 128 -12.83 12.12 -7.16
N SER A 129 -13.48 12.48 -8.27
CA SER A 129 -12.84 12.61 -9.59
C SER A 129 -11.76 13.70 -9.67
N THR A 130 -11.62 14.54 -8.63
CA THR A 130 -10.56 15.54 -8.52
C THR A 130 -9.20 14.94 -8.16
N TYR A 131 -9.16 13.75 -7.56
CA TYR A 131 -7.91 13.06 -7.31
C TYR A 131 -7.40 12.41 -8.60
N PRO A 132 -6.14 12.68 -9.00
CA PRO A 132 -5.60 12.11 -10.22
C PRO A 132 -5.32 10.61 -10.04
N VAL A 133 -5.68 9.84 -11.07
CA VAL A 133 -5.33 8.40 -11.15
C VAL A 133 -3.85 8.26 -11.44
N ILE A 134 -3.19 7.37 -10.71
CA ILE A 134 -1.82 6.94 -10.98
C ILE A 134 -1.89 5.81 -12.00
N VAL A 135 -1.85 6.18 -13.28
CA VAL A 135 -2.05 5.27 -14.42
C VAL A 135 -1.04 4.12 -14.44
N SER A 136 0.17 4.32 -13.92
CA SER A 136 1.18 3.26 -13.85
C SER A 136 0.83 2.16 -12.84
N GLY A 137 -0.09 2.39 -11.90
CA GLY A 137 -0.34 1.51 -10.77
C GLY A 137 0.85 1.36 -9.81
N ASP A 138 1.93 2.12 -10.02
CA ASP A 138 3.15 2.08 -9.20
C ASP A 138 3.45 3.47 -8.61
N TYR A 139 3.24 3.58 -7.30
CA TYR A 139 3.47 4.83 -6.58
C TYR A 139 4.94 5.29 -6.61
N SER A 140 5.90 4.36 -6.64
CA SER A 140 7.33 4.72 -6.67
C SER A 140 7.73 5.39 -7.99
N ILE A 141 7.16 4.93 -9.10
CA ILE A 141 7.30 5.55 -10.43
C ILE A 141 6.67 6.94 -10.42
N PHE A 142 5.46 7.05 -9.88
CA PHE A 142 4.76 8.33 -9.75
C PHE A 142 5.56 9.36 -8.94
N LEU A 143 6.08 8.95 -7.77
CA LEU A 143 6.92 9.82 -6.93
C LEU A 143 8.21 10.23 -7.63
N SER A 144 8.81 9.34 -8.42
CA SER A 144 9.98 9.66 -9.23
C SER A 144 9.68 10.82 -10.18
N SER A 145 8.57 10.75 -10.93
CA SER A 145 8.16 11.84 -11.82
C SER A 145 7.78 13.11 -11.06
N LYS A 146 7.06 12.99 -9.93
CA LYS A 146 6.59 14.11 -9.10
C LYS A 146 7.74 14.93 -8.50
N TYR A 147 8.83 14.28 -8.08
CA TYR A 147 9.96 14.94 -7.42
C TYR A 147 11.20 15.13 -8.29
N GLN A 148 11.36 14.44 -9.43
CA GLN A 148 12.41 14.75 -10.42
C GLN A 148 12.22 16.13 -11.06
N LEU A 149 10.99 16.64 -11.13
CA LEU A 149 10.70 17.99 -11.63
C LEU A 149 11.02 19.11 -10.61
N ARG A 150 11.53 18.78 -9.41
CA ARG A 150 11.78 19.73 -8.32
C ARG A 150 13.27 19.89 -7.95
N THR A 151 14.18 19.29 -8.71
CA THR A 151 15.64 19.49 -8.61
C THR A 151 16.12 20.39 -9.71
#